data_AF-A0A1J5RG19-F1
#
_entry.id   AF-A0A1J5RG19-F1
#
_cell.length_a   1.000
_cell.length_b   1.000
_cell.length_c   1.000
_cell.angle_alpha   90.00
_cell.angle_beta   90.00
_cell.angle_gamma   90.00
#
_symmetry.space_group_name_H-M   'P 1'
#
loop_
_entity.id
_entity.type
_entity.pdbx_description
1 polymer ?
#
loop_
_entity_poly.entity_id
_entity_poly.type
_entity_poly.pdbx_seq_one_letter_code
_entity_poly.pdbx_strand_id
1 'polypeptide(L)'
;MNLDSILKQLRLSALSQTLSVRLQEAAANRLTHAEFLELILHDEINVREQRKIARRTAAAEFTALKQLEDFDWRFNSSVSRKEIYELAACHFVRKSTDALFVGPPGVGKTHLAQAIGYEAIKQGFVVRYRPIFDLVADFLSEEALAQRDRLLRGYLKPDLLIIDDMGLMTTKDDLDALTPARWQPLT
;
A
#
# COMPACT_ATOMS: atom_id res chain seq x y z
N MET A 1 -24.06 -27.92 19.14
CA MET A 1 -23.38 -27.02 18.19
C MET A 1 -21.88 -27.19 18.44
N ASN A 2 -21.06 -27.51 17.43
CA ASN A 2 -19.63 -27.75 17.61
C ASN A 2 -18.90 -26.38 17.71
N LEU A 3 -17.88 -26.27 18.57
CA LEU A 3 -17.11 -25.04 18.75
C LEU A 3 -16.58 -24.49 17.42
N ASP A 4 -16.09 -25.36 16.53
CA ASP A 4 -15.58 -24.97 15.21
C ASP A 4 -16.66 -24.32 14.32
N SER A 5 -17.92 -24.76 14.45
CA SER A 5 -19.01 -24.15 13.68
C SER A 5 -19.32 -22.74 14.19
N ILE A 6 -19.23 -22.53 15.50
CA ILE A 6 -19.43 -21.21 16.14
C ILE A 6 -18.29 -20.26 15.73
N LEU A 7 -17.04 -20.71 15.80
CA LEU A 7 -15.89 -19.91 15.40
C LEU A 7 -15.99 -19.46 13.94
N LYS A 8 -16.43 -20.34 13.04
CA LYS A 8 -16.67 -19.99 11.63
C LYS A 8 -17.79 -18.97 11.47
N GLN A 9 -18.91 -19.13 12.17
CA GLN A 9 -20.04 -18.19 12.12
C GLN A 9 -19.64 -16.79 12.61
N LEU A 10 -18.84 -16.71 13.68
CA LEU A 10 -18.29 -15.46 14.22
C LEU A 10 -17.09 -14.92 13.42
N ARG A 11 -16.65 -15.64 12.37
CA ARG A 11 -15.47 -15.33 11.56
C ARG A 11 -14.18 -15.21 12.39
N LEU A 12 -14.04 -16.04 13.42
CA LEU A 12 -12.87 -16.14 14.30
C LEU A 12 -11.86 -17.16 13.73
N SER A 13 -11.36 -16.85 12.53
CA SER A 13 -10.53 -17.77 11.76
C SER A 13 -9.15 -18.01 12.36
N ALA A 14 -8.54 -16.99 12.99
CA ALA A 14 -7.26 -17.15 13.68
C ALA A 14 -7.44 -18.03 14.91
N LEU A 15 -8.52 -17.79 15.66
CA LEU A 15 -8.83 -18.60 16.83
C LEU A 15 -8.99 -20.07 16.46
N SER A 16 -9.69 -20.39 15.36
CA SER A 16 -9.85 -21.78 14.92
C SER A 16 -8.52 -22.50 14.64
N GLN A 17 -7.45 -21.77 14.31
CA GLN A 17 -6.13 -22.32 14.02
C GLN A 17 -5.22 -22.38 15.26
N THR A 18 -5.42 -21.48 16.22
CA THR A 18 -4.51 -21.27 17.37
C THR A 18 -5.07 -21.77 18.70
N LEU A 19 -6.37 -22.05 18.77
CA LEU A 19 -7.08 -22.37 20.02
C LEU A 19 -6.43 -23.53 20.80
N SER A 20 -6.02 -24.60 20.13
CA SER A 20 -5.39 -25.76 20.79
C SER A 20 -4.08 -25.38 21.49
N VAL A 21 -3.26 -24.55 20.85
CA VAL A 21 -2.00 -24.04 21.40
C VAL A 21 -2.27 -23.09 22.57
N ARG A 22 -3.23 -22.18 22.43
CA ARG A 22 -3.59 -21.21 23.48
C ARG A 22 -4.23 -21.86 24.71
N LEU A 23 -4.98 -22.94 24.53
CA LEU A 23 -5.52 -23.74 25.64
C LEU A 23 -4.40 -24.40 26.47
N GLN A 24 -3.36 -24.93 25.80
CA GLN A 24 -2.19 -25.48 26.48
C GLN A 24 -1.41 -24.41 27.23
N GLU A 25 -1.21 -23.25 26.60
CA GLU A 25 -0.54 -22.09 27.22
C GLU A 25 -1.29 -21.58 28.44
N ALA A 26 -2.63 -21.47 28.35
CA ALA A 26 -3.47 -21.05 29.47
C ALA A 26 -3.37 -22.01 30.67
N ALA A 27 -3.34 -23.32 30.40
CA ALA A 27 -3.17 -24.33 31.44
C ALA A 27 -1.77 -24.29 32.07
N ALA A 28 -0.72 -24.14 31.26
CA ALA A 28 0.66 -24.09 31.73
C ALA A 28 0.95 -22.84 32.59
N ASN A 29 0.45 -21.69 32.15
CA ASN A 29 0.66 -20.39 32.80
C ASN A 29 -0.41 -20.04 33.84
N ARG A 30 -1.40 -20.91 34.05
CA ARG A 30 -2.54 -20.72 34.97
C ARG A 30 -3.28 -19.40 34.72
N LEU A 31 -3.50 -19.07 33.46
CA LEU A 31 -4.25 -17.88 33.08
C LEU A 31 -5.68 -17.96 33.64
N THR A 32 -6.15 -16.84 34.18
CA THR A 32 -7.56 -16.65 34.50
C THR A 32 -8.41 -16.68 33.22
N HIS A 33 -9.72 -16.90 33.38
CA HIS A 33 -10.66 -16.85 32.25
C HIS A 33 -10.61 -15.51 31.49
N ALA A 34 -10.38 -14.40 32.20
CA ALA A 34 -10.28 -13.07 31.61
C ALA A 34 -9.00 -12.94 30.77
N GLU A 35 -7.84 -13.33 31.31
CA GLU A 35 -6.56 -13.30 30.60
C GLU A 35 -6.56 -14.22 29.37
N PHE A 36 -7.17 -15.40 29.47
CA PHE A 36 -7.31 -16.29 28.32
C PHE A 36 -8.19 -15.68 27.23
N LEU A 37 -9.34 -15.07 27.62
CA LEU A 37 -10.23 -14.42 26.66
C LEU A 37 -9.54 -13.24 25.97
N GLU A 38 -8.78 -12.44 26.71
CA GLU A 38 -7.99 -11.34 26.16
C GLU A 38 -6.94 -11.84 25.15
N LEU A 39 -6.16 -12.87 25.53
CA LEU A 39 -5.14 -13.48 24.67
C LEU A 39 -5.69 -13.95 23.32
N ILE A 40 -6.79 -14.72 23.33
CA ILE A 40 -7.36 -15.27 22.09
C ILE A 40 -8.01 -14.19 21.20
N LEU A 41 -8.55 -13.13 21.80
CA LEU A 41 -9.11 -12.01 21.04
C LEU A 41 -8.00 -11.17 20.41
N HIS A 42 -6.87 -10.99 21.09
CA HIS A 42 -5.69 -10.35 20.52
C HIS A 42 -5.14 -11.11 19.31
N ASP A 43 -5.08 -12.44 19.35
CA ASP A 43 -4.67 -13.24 18.19
C ASP A 43 -5.54 -12.98 16.97
N GLU A 44 -6.86 -12.94 17.16
CA GLU A 44 -7.80 -12.68 16.06
C GLU A 44 -7.65 -11.25 15.53
N ILE A 45 -7.47 -10.25 16.39
CA ILE A 45 -7.22 -8.87 15.98
C ILE A 45 -5.94 -8.78 15.15
N ASN A 46 -4.84 -9.35 15.65
CA ASN A 46 -3.54 -9.32 14.99
C ASN A 46 -3.59 -9.97 13.60
N VAL A 47 -4.21 -11.14 13.47
CA VAL A 47 -4.35 -11.80 12.15
C VAL A 47 -5.25 -11.00 11.21
N ARG A 48 -6.32 -10.37 11.71
CA ARG A 48 -7.17 -9.50 10.89
C ARG A 48 -6.42 -8.27 10.40
N GLU A 49 -5.60 -7.65 11.23
CA GLU A 49 -4.77 -6.51 10.86
C GLU A 49 -3.71 -6.90 9.81
N GLN A 50 -3.00 -8.00 10.02
CA GLN A 50 -2.03 -8.53 9.06
C GLN A 50 -2.68 -8.82 7.69
N ARG A 51 -3.87 -9.44 7.67
CA ARG A 51 -4.61 -9.69 6.43
C ARG A 51 -5.07 -8.40 5.75
N LYS A 52 -5.48 -7.38 6.51
CA LYS A 52 -5.83 -6.07 5.96
C LYS A 52 -4.63 -5.41 5.30
N ILE A 53 -3.47 -5.42 5.96
CA ILE A 53 -2.20 -4.90 5.43
C ILE A 53 -1.84 -5.66 4.15
N ALA A 54 -1.74 -6.99 4.19
CA ALA A 54 -1.37 -7.81 3.03
C ALA A 54 -2.29 -7.57 1.82
N ARG A 55 -3.62 -7.51 2.04
CA ARG A 55 -4.59 -7.22 0.97
C ARG A 55 -4.39 -5.83 0.38
N ARG A 56 -4.12 -4.83 1.20
CA ARG A 56 -3.89 -3.44 0.74
C ARG A 56 -2.55 -3.31 0.03
N THR A 57 -1.51 -3.96 0.52
CA THR A 57 -0.20 -4.02 -0.16
C THR A 57 -0.32 -4.64 -1.55
N ALA A 58 -1.07 -5.75 -1.69
CA ALA A 58 -1.34 -6.34 -2.99
C ALA A 58 -2.12 -5.39 -3.92
N ALA A 59 -3.15 -4.70 -3.39
CA ALA A 59 -3.95 -3.76 -4.17
C ALA A 59 -3.21 -2.47 -4.57
N ALA A 60 -2.13 -2.12 -3.85
CA ALA A 60 -1.31 -0.96 -4.13
C ALA A 60 -0.44 -1.11 -5.38
N GLU A 61 -0.18 -2.34 -5.84
CA GLU A 61 0.58 -2.62 -7.07
C GLU A 61 1.97 -1.98 -7.10
N PHE A 62 2.66 -1.99 -5.96
CA PHE A 62 4.09 -1.63 -5.91
C PHE A 62 4.91 -2.51 -6.86
N THR A 63 5.86 -1.93 -7.59
CA THR A 63 6.80 -2.70 -8.42
C THR A 63 7.63 -3.65 -7.55
N ALA A 64 8.00 -3.22 -6.34
CA ALA A 64 8.61 -4.05 -5.33
C ALA A 64 8.23 -3.53 -3.94
N LEU A 65 8.02 -4.42 -2.97
CA LEU A 65 7.81 -3.99 -1.60
C LEU A 65 9.11 -3.38 -1.05
N LYS A 66 9.10 -2.08 -0.79
CA LYS A 66 10.20 -1.34 -0.18
C LYS A 66 9.79 -0.89 1.21
N GLN A 67 10.68 -1.02 2.18
CA GLN A 67 10.47 -0.51 3.54
C GLN A 67 11.49 0.58 3.86
N LEU A 68 11.18 1.45 4.83
CA LEU A 68 12.09 2.51 5.24
C LEU A 68 13.34 1.95 5.92
N GLU A 69 13.21 0.80 6.58
CA GLU A 69 14.27 0.04 7.21
C GLU A 69 15.31 -0.46 6.20
N ASP A 70 14.89 -0.72 4.96
CA ASP A 70 15.75 -1.18 3.88
C ASP A 70 16.49 -0.04 3.16
N PHE A 71 16.23 1.22 3.52
CA PHE A 71 16.83 2.37 2.86
C PHE A 71 18.22 2.69 3.43
N ASP A 72 19.24 2.68 2.57
CA ASP A 72 20.60 3.07 2.97
C ASP A 72 20.75 4.60 3.05
N TRP A 73 20.56 5.12 4.26
CA TRP A 73 20.74 6.54 4.56
C TRP A 73 22.17 7.06 4.37
N ARG A 74 23.18 6.18 4.29
CA ARG A 74 24.58 6.58 4.08
C ARG A 74 24.85 6.89 2.62
N PHE A 75 24.11 6.26 1.70
CA PHE A 75 24.24 6.47 0.26
C PHE A 75 23.83 7.88 -0.17
N ASN A 76 22.91 8.52 0.55
CA ASN A 76 22.47 9.87 0.25
C ASN A 76 22.20 10.71 1.50
N SER A 77 23.23 11.43 1.95
CA SER A 77 23.16 12.35 3.09
C SER A 77 22.36 13.63 2.83
N SER A 78 21.99 13.93 1.57
CA SER A 78 21.17 15.10 1.23
C SER A 78 19.68 14.91 1.50
N VAL A 79 19.23 13.65 1.64
CA VAL A 79 17.83 13.37 2.02
C VAL A 79 17.67 13.54 3.52
N SER A 80 16.84 14.51 3.92
CA SER A 80 16.51 14.73 5.32
C SER A 80 15.72 13.54 5.86
N ARG A 81 16.39 12.71 6.68
CA ARG A 81 15.72 11.61 7.39
C ARG A 81 14.51 12.10 8.17
N LYS A 82 14.61 13.27 8.81
CA LYS A 82 13.49 13.87 9.55
C LYS A 82 12.26 14.09 8.67
N GLU A 83 12.44 14.66 7.47
CA GLU A 83 11.33 14.93 6.56
C GLU A 83 10.70 13.64 6.01
N ILE A 84 11.51 12.63 5.70
CA ILE A 84 10.96 11.33 5.26
C ILE A 84 10.13 10.67 6.34
N TYR A 85 10.59 10.68 7.60
CA TYR A 85 9.81 10.10 8.69
C TYR A 85 8.54 10.92 9.01
N GLU A 86 8.56 12.24 8.77
CA GLU A 86 7.35 13.07 8.86
C GLU A 86 6.33 12.69 7.76
N LEU A 87 6.79 12.44 6.53
CA LEU A 87 5.93 11.92 5.47
C LEU A 87 5.42 10.51 5.79
N ALA A 88 6.28 9.65 6.33
CA ALA A 88 5.92 8.31 6.78
C ALA A 88 4.84 8.31 7.87
N ALA A 89 4.79 9.36 8.70
CA ALA A 89 3.71 9.57 9.67
C ALA A 89 2.35 9.90 9.01
N CYS A 90 2.30 10.11 7.69
CA CYS A 90 1.10 10.28 6.89
C CYS A 90 0.22 11.48 7.29
N HIS A 91 0.80 12.49 7.95
CA HIS A 91 0.10 13.73 8.26
C HIS A 91 -0.35 14.47 7.00
N PHE A 92 0.43 14.39 5.91
CA PHE A 92 0.09 14.97 4.62
C PHE A 92 -1.13 14.30 3.98
N VAL A 93 -1.25 12.97 4.06
CA VAL A 93 -2.41 12.21 3.59
C VAL A 93 -3.68 12.64 4.33
N ARG A 94 -3.61 12.75 5.67
CA ARG A 94 -4.73 13.19 6.51
C ARG A 94 -5.18 14.62 6.22
N LYS A 95 -4.26 15.48 5.78
CA LYS A 95 -4.51 16.87 5.41
C LYS A 95 -4.88 17.04 3.93
N SER A 96 -4.87 15.97 3.14
CA SER A 96 -5.07 16.00 1.69
C SER A 96 -4.12 16.99 0.98
N THR A 97 -2.87 17.04 1.43
CA THR A 97 -1.81 17.84 0.81
C THR A 97 -0.86 16.96 0.02
N ASP A 98 -0.26 17.47 -1.05
CA ASP A 98 0.66 16.70 -1.88
C ASP A 98 2.09 16.69 -1.34
N ALA A 99 2.85 15.66 -1.72
CA ALA A 99 4.29 15.56 -1.49
C ALA A 99 5.01 15.29 -2.82
N LEU A 100 6.06 16.06 -3.11
CA LEU A 100 6.83 15.94 -4.34
C LEU A 100 8.30 15.69 -4.02
N PHE A 101 8.86 14.63 -4.61
CA PHE A 101 10.29 14.33 -4.52
C PHE A 101 11.04 14.87 -5.73
N VAL A 102 11.90 15.86 -5.50
CA VAL A 102 12.75 16.49 -6.52
C VAL A 102 14.21 16.15 -6.25
N GLY A 103 14.92 15.73 -7.29
CA GLY A 103 16.37 15.50 -7.22
C GLY A 103 16.91 14.75 -8.43
N PRO A 104 18.22 14.50 -8.51
CA PRO A 104 18.82 13.76 -9.62
C PRO A 104 18.39 12.28 -9.65
N PRO A 105 18.48 11.59 -10.79
CA PRO A 105 18.19 10.16 -10.87
C PRO A 105 19.11 9.34 -9.95
N GLY A 106 18.65 8.16 -9.52
CA GLY A 106 19.44 7.24 -8.69
C GLY A 106 19.51 7.57 -7.19
N VAL A 107 18.90 8.66 -6.72
CA VAL A 107 18.94 9.07 -5.29
C VAL A 107 17.93 8.35 -4.38
N GLY A 108 17.23 7.34 -4.90
CA GLY A 108 16.30 6.52 -4.11
C GLY A 108 14.88 7.05 -3.96
N LYS A 109 14.44 8.01 -4.78
CA LYS A 109 13.06 8.57 -4.76
C LYS A 109 11.98 7.49 -4.85
N THR A 110 12.09 6.59 -5.84
CA THR A 110 11.19 5.45 -6.04
C THR A 110 11.13 4.52 -4.83
N HIS A 111 12.27 4.28 -4.17
CA HIS A 111 12.29 3.49 -2.93
C HIS A 111 11.54 4.20 -1.82
N LEU A 112 11.85 5.47 -1.58
CA LEU A 112 11.22 6.26 -0.53
C LEU A 112 9.72 6.42 -0.76
N ALA A 113 9.28 6.62 -1.99
CA ALA A 113 7.86 6.74 -2.34
C ALA A 113 7.11 5.45 -2.02
N GLN A 114 7.62 4.29 -2.49
CA GLN A 114 7.01 2.98 -2.18
C GLN A 114 7.05 2.67 -0.68
N ALA A 115 8.14 3.03 0.02
CA ALA A 115 8.26 2.84 1.46
C ALA A 115 7.25 3.69 2.26
N ILE A 116 7.08 4.96 1.92
CA ILE A 116 6.03 5.82 2.51
C ILE A 116 4.64 5.27 2.20
N GLY A 117 4.41 4.79 0.97
CA GLY A 117 3.17 4.10 0.62
C GLY A 117 2.90 2.88 1.50
N TYR A 118 3.92 2.10 1.81
CA TYR A 118 3.77 0.96 2.72
C TYR A 118 3.49 1.39 4.17
N GLU A 119 4.12 2.47 4.67
CA GLU A 119 3.79 3.06 5.97
C GLU A 119 2.33 3.53 6.03
N ALA A 120 1.84 4.17 4.96
CA ALA A 120 0.44 4.57 4.86
C ALA A 120 -0.52 3.37 4.93
N ILE A 121 -0.18 2.26 4.28
CA ILE A 121 -0.96 1.01 4.38
C ILE A 121 -1.00 0.47 5.81
N LYS A 122 0.15 0.46 6.50
CA LYS A 122 0.23 0.04 7.92
C LYS A 122 -0.63 0.91 8.83
N GLN A 123 -0.73 2.21 8.52
CA GLN A 123 -1.62 3.14 9.22
C GLN A 123 -3.09 3.07 8.80
N GLY A 124 -3.42 2.22 7.85
CA GLY A 124 -4.79 1.91 7.48
C GLY A 124 -5.32 2.64 6.25
N PHE A 125 -4.47 3.37 5.52
CA PHE A 125 -4.83 4.03 4.26
C PHE A 125 -4.89 3.03 3.09
N VAL A 126 -5.71 3.35 2.10
CA VAL A 126 -5.74 2.70 0.79
C VAL A 126 -4.76 3.44 -0.11
N VAL A 127 -3.78 2.71 -0.64
CA VAL A 127 -2.71 3.29 -1.48
C VAL A 127 -2.76 2.67 -2.86
N ARG A 128 -2.38 3.45 -3.87
CA ARG A 128 -2.14 2.99 -5.24
C ARG A 128 -0.81 3.55 -5.72
N TYR A 129 0.02 2.70 -6.30
CA TYR A 129 1.25 3.09 -6.97
C TYR A 129 1.09 2.86 -8.48
N ARG A 130 1.60 3.79 -9.29
CA ARG A 130 1.68 3.61 -10.74
C ARG A 130 2.87 4.42 -11.31
N PRO A 131 3.74 3.81 -12.12
CA PRO A 131 4.66 4.57 -12.96
C PRO A 131 3.88 5.48 -13.93
N ILE A 132 4.40 6.67 -14.23
CA ILE A 132 3.71 7.63 -15.07
C ILE A 132 3.43 7.10 -16.49
N PHE A 133 4.36 6.33 -17.07
CA PHE A 133 4.18 5.72 -18.41
C PHE A 133 3.01 4.74 -18.42
N ASP A 134 2.88 3.90 -17.39
CA ASP A 134 1.77 2.97 -17.23
C ASP A 134 0.45 3.71 -17.00
N LEU A 135 0.47 4.77 -16.21
CA LEU A 135 -0.71 5.61 -15.96
C LEU A 135 -1.24 6.18 -17.29
N VAL A 136 -0.36 6.76 -18.11
CA VAL A 136 -0.73 7.33 -19.41
C VAL A 136 -1.24 6.24 -20.35
N ALA A 137 -0.56 5.09 -20.42
CA ALA A 137 -0.97 3.97 -21.26
C ALA A 137 -2.38 3.46 -20.88
N ASP A 138 -2.68 3.35 -19.58
CA ASP A 138 -4.00 2.96 -19.10
C ASP A 138 -5.09 3.90 -19.66
N PHE A 139 -4.87 5.22 -19.62
CA PHE A 139 -5.82 6.21 -20.14
C PHE A 139 -5.95 6.23 -21.67
N LEU A 140 -4.90 5.84 -22.41
CA LEU A 140 -4.90 5.84 -23.89
C LEU A 140 -5.47 4.56 -24.50
N SER A 141 -5.47 3.47 -23.74
CA SER A 141 -5.93 2.15 -24.18
C SER A 141 -7.47 1.99 -24.21
N GLU A 142 -8.23 2.92 -23.62
CA GLU A 142 -9.67 2.76 -23.44
C GLU A 142 -10.51 3.65 -24.38
N GLU A 143 -11.44 3.02 -25.12
CA GLU A 143 -12.31 3.69 -26.10
C GLU A 143 -13.75 3.88 -25.62
N ALA A 144 -14.21 3.10 -24.63
CA ALA A 144 -15.59 3.13 -24.14
C ALA A 144 -15.73 3.93 -22.83
N LEU A 145 -16.72 4.83 -22.77
CA LEU A 145 -16.98 5.70 -21.61
C LEU A 145 -17.12 4.93 -20.27
N ALA A 146 -17.79 3.78 -20.27
CA ALA A 146 -18.00 2.98 -19.05
C ALA A 146 -16.71 2.35 -18.50
N GLN A 147 -15.73 2.05 -19.36
CA GLN A 147 -14.42 1.55 -18.95
C GLN A 147 -13.62 2.70 -18.32
N ARG A 148 -13.65 3.88 -18.95
CA ARG A 148 -12.98 5.09 -18.46
C ARG A 148 -13.42 5.49 -17.05
N ASP A 149 -14.72 5.42 -16.76
CA ASP A 149 -15.25 5.72 -15.42
C ASP A 149 -14.80 4.69 -14.36
N ARG A 150 -14.61 3.44 -14.76
CA ARG A 150 -14.07 2.40 -13.86
C ARG A 150 -12.59 2.65 -13.61
N LEU A 151 -11.83 2.99 -14.65
CA LEU A 151 -10.41 3.31 -14.55
C LEU A 151 -10.17 4.52 -13.65
N LEU A 152 -10.88 5.62 -13.90
CA LEU A 152 -10.81 6.84 -13.08
C LEU A 152 -11.13 6.56 -11.61
N ARG A 153 -12.16 5.76 -11.33
CA ARG A 153 -12.45 5.35 -9.94
C ARG A 153 -11.32 4.54 -9.29
N GLY A 154 -10.56 3.77 -10.07
CA GLY A 154 -9.36 3.09 -9.58
C GLY A 154 -8.27 4.04 -9.08
N TYR A 155 -8.14 5.20 -9.72
CA TYR A 155 -7.17 6.24 -9.38
C TYR A 155 -7.65 7.27 -8.35
N LEU A 156 -8.97 7.51 -8.26
CA LEU A 156 -9.56 8.51 -7.36
C LEU A 156 -10.01 7.95 -6.00
N LYS A 157 -10.22 6.63 -5.90
CA LYS A 157 -10.63 5.97 -4.66
C LYS A 157 -9.54 5.84 -3.58
N PRO A 158 -8.25 5.63 -3.90
CA PRO A 158 -7.20 5.53 -2.90
C PRO A 158 -7.09 6.82 -2.07
N ASP A 159 -6.73 6.67 -0.80
CA ASP A 159 -6.39 7.81 0.07
C ASP A 159 -5.04 8.44 -0.34
N LEU A 160 -4.14 7.65 -0.94
CA LEU A 160 -2.86 8.09 -1.47
C LEU A 160 -2.61 7.46 -2.85
N LEU A 161 -2.45 8.31 -3.87
CA LEU A 161 -1.98 7.93 -5.19
C LEU A 161 -0.52 8.34 -5.34
N ILE A 162 0.34 7.37 -5.61
CA ILE A 162 1.78 7.58 -5.86
C ILE A 162 2.00 7.43 -7.36
N ILE A 163 2.44 8.52 -7.98
CA ILE A 163 2.82 8.56 -9.40
C ILE A 163 4.33 8.69 -9.46
N ASP A 164 5.01 7.68 -9.98
CA ASP A 164 6.47 7.64 -10.04
C ASP A 164 7.00 7.90 -11.46
N ASP A 165 8.30 8.14 -11.57
CA ASP A 165 9.02 8.37 -12.83
C ASP A 165 8.57 9.60 -13.63
N MET A 166 7.85 10.54 -13.00
CA MET A 166 7.40 11.78 -13.65
C MET A 166 8.55 12.60 -14.27
N GLY A 167 9.76 12.51 -13.70
CA GLY A 167 10.95 13.20 -14.22
C GLY A 167 11.58 12.56 -15.47
N LEU A 168 11.06 11.43 -15.95
CA LEU A 168 11.51 10.79 -17.19
C LEU A 168 10.70 11.27 -18.43
N MET A 169 9.56 11.93 -18.22
CA MET A 169 8.78 12.57 -19.28
C MET A 169 9.38 13.94 -19.59
N THR A 170 10.48 13.98 -20.34
CA THR A 170 11.21 15.25 -20.58
C THR A 170 11.19 15.68 -22.03
N THR A 171 10.83 14.78 -22.94
CA THR A 171 10.83 15.07 -24.37
C THR A 171 9.44 14.89 -24.97
N LYS A 172 9.21 15.60 -26.08
CA LYS A 172 8.02 15.40 -26.91
C LYS A 172 7.93 13.96 -27.44
N ASP A 173 9.09 13.33 -27.67
CA ASP A 173 9.19 11.95 -28.13
C ASP A 173 8.64 10.95 -27.09
N ASP A 174 8.81 11.20 -25.79
CA ASP A 174 8.25 10.35 -24.71
C ASP A 174 6.72 10.37 -24.72
N LEU A 175 6.11 11.53 -25.00
CA LEU A 175 4.66 11.69 -25.14
C LEU A 175 4.17 11.08 -26.46
N ASP A 176 4.91 11.31 -27.56
CA ASP A 176 4.56 10.82 -28.89
C ASP A 176 4.64 9.27 -28.96
N ALA A 177 5.58 8.65 -28.23
CA ALA A 177 5.71 7.19 -28.09
C ALA A 177 4.56 6.53 -27.33
N LEU A 178 3.86 7.28 -26.48
CA LEU A 178 2.70 6.79 -25.73
C LEU A 178 1.40 6.99 -26.48
N THR A 179 1.32 7.96 -27.41
CA THR A 179 0.15 8.16 -28.26
C THR A 179 -0.02 7.04 -29.29
N PRO A 180 -1.20 6.37 -29.32
CA PRO A 180 -1.52 5.46 -30.41
C PRO A 180 -1.52 6.20 -31.75
N ALA A 181 -1.06 5.56 -32.84
CA ALA A 181 -0.89 6.17 -34.17
C ALA A 181 -2.11 6.98 -34.69
N ARG A 182 -3.32 6.66 -34.22
CA ARG A 182 -4.57 7.37 -34.56
C ARG A 182 -4.72 8.78 -33.96
N TRP A 183 -3.88 9.15 -32.99
CA TRP A 183 -3.92 10.43 -32.27
C TRP A 183 -2.77 11.37 -32.67
N GLN A 184 -1.94 10.98 -33.65
CA GLN A 184 -0.97 11.90 -34.24
C GLN A 184 -1.69 12.97 -35.05
N PRO A 185 -1.29 14.26 -34.95
CA PRO A 185 -1.90 15.31 -35.74
C PRO A 185 -1.75 14.99 -37.23
N LEU A 186 -2.87 15.02 -37.96
CA LEU A 186 -2.86 14.92 -39.42
C LEU A 186 -2.07 16.13 -39.96
N THR A 187 -0.88 15.88 -40.47
CA THR A 187 -0.09 16.86 -41.24
C THR A 187 -0.74 17.15 -42.58
#